data_AF-A0A9Q1C2K8-F1
#
_entry.id   AF-A0A9Q1C2K8-F1
#
_cell.length_a   1.000
_cell.length_b   1.000
_cell.length_c   1.000
_cell.angle_alpha   90.00
_cell.angle_beta   90.00
_cell.angle_gamma   90.00
#
_symmetry.space_group_name_H-M   'P 1'
#
loop_
_entity.id
_entity.type
_entity.pdbx_description
1 polymer ?
#
loop_
_entity_poly.entity_id
_entity_poly.type
_entity_poly.pdbx_seq_one_letter_code
_entity_poly.pdbx_strand_id
1 'polypeptide(L)'
;MESIQLRQDEFASVINLSDCSLTKPQLCVLSKGLNFSPLPSSVDRLSLRESIANFERSLRLTEFFHDSKSIDNSDFDPKLIKFRAKSSWTPPANRDKYLDSFISVVTSEIMRAPEHRAFGNLSSEERCALRDLSSNFNVVIKQADKGSAVVVMDRQRYIQEGYRLLNDTSVYQRTEATVISYTE
;
A
#
# COMPACT_ATOMS: atom_id res chain seq x y z
N MET A 1 -27.56 36.33 3.74
CA MET A 1 -26.75 35.18 3.31
C MET A 1 -25.73 34.93 4.39
N GLU A 2 -26.00 34.00 5.30
CA GLU A 2 -25.06 33.63 6.35
C GLU A 2 -23.84 32.97 5.71
N SER A 3 -22.71 33.65 5.78
CA SER A 3 -21.40 33.08 5.54
C SER A 3 -21.12 32.05 6.64
N ILE A 4 -21.29 30.77 6.31
CA ILE A 4 -20.90 29.66 7.19
C ILE A 4 -19.38 29.75 7.38
N GLN A 5 -18.97 30.29 8.52
CA GLN A 5 -17.59 30.31 8.96
C GLN A 5 -17.19 28.85 9.26
N LEU A 6 -16.40 28.25 8.38
CA LEU A 6 -15.85 26.91 8.58
C LEU A 6 -15.07 26.91 9.91
N ARG A 7 -15.42 25.99 10.82
CA ARG A 7 -14.68 25.83 12.08
C ARG A 7 -13.24 25.43 11.76
N GLN A 8 -12.27 26.20 12.25
CA GLN A 8 -10.84 25.93 12.03
C GLN A 8 -10.40 24.54 12.50
N ASP A 9 -11.15 23.90 13.40
CA ASP A 9 -10.89 22.55 13.90
C ASP A 9 -11.30 21.40 12.98
N GLU A 10 -12.13 21.62 11.95
CA GLU A 10 -12.70 20.52 11.14
C GLU A 10 -11.63 19.74 10.35
N PHE A 11 -10.48 20.37 10.09
CA PHE A 11 -9.37 19.78 9.34
C PHE A 11 -8.04 19.85 10.10
N ALA A 12 -8.08 19.92 11.44
CA ALA A 12 -6.88 20.00 12.28
C ALA A 12 -5.91 18.82 12.08
N SER A 13 -6.40 17.68 11.57
CA SER A 13 -5.57 16.53 11.20
C SER A 13 -4.79 16.72 9.89
N VAL A 14 -5.01 17.80 9.15
CA VAL A 14 -4.34 18.10 7.87
C VAL A 14 -3.45 19.33 8.02
N ILE A 15 -2.15 19.14 7.85
CA ILE A 15 -1.14 20.20 7.92
C ILE A 15 -0.65 20.50 6.51
N ASN A 16 -1.05 21.65 5.95
CA ASN A 16 -0.58 22.08 4.65
C ASN A 16 0.67 22.96 4.79
N LEU A 17 1.83 22.42 4.43
CA LEU A 17 3.11 23.13 4.33
C LEU A 17 3.49 23.45 2.87
N SER A 18 2.61 23.14 1.92
CA SER A 18 2.82 23.43 0.50
C SER A 18 2.29 24.81 0.13
N ASP A 19 2.80 25.35 -0.98
CA ASP A 19 2.32 26.61 -1.54
C ASP A 19 0.97 26.42 -2.31
N CYS A 20 0.51 25.17 -2.47
CA CYS A 20 -0.77 24.84 -3.11
C CYS A 20 -1.96 25.06 -2.17
N SER A 21 -3.01 25.72 -2.66
CA SER A 21 -4.28 25.82 -1.93
C SER A 21 -5.09 24.53 -2.07
N LEU A 22 -5.58 24.00 -0.94
CA LEU A 22 -6.42 22.81 -0.89
C LEU A 22 -7.90 23.20 -0.88
N THR A 23 -8.68 22.57 -1.74
CA THR A 23 -10.14 22.74 -1.77
C THR A 23 -10.79 22.02 -0.59
N LYS A 24 -12.02 22.42 -0.23
CA LYS A 24 -12.76 21.75 0.86
C LYS A 24 -12.89 20.23 0.65
N PRO A 25 -13.25 19.71 -0.54
CA PRO A 25 -13.28 18.27 -0.77
C PRO A 25 -11.92 17.59 -0.59
N GLN A 26 -10.81 18.24 -0.97
CA GLN A 26 -9.47 17.72 -0.74
C GLN A 26 -9.15 17.63 0.76
N LEU A 27 -9.48 18.66 1.53
CA LEU A 27 -9.33 18.66 2.98
C LEU A 27 -10.18 17.56 3.64
N CYS A 28 -11.43 17.39 3.21
CA CYS A 28 -12.34 16.35 3.69
C CYS A 28 -11.80 14.93 3.45
N VAL A 29 -11.13 14.68 2.33
CA VAL A 29 -10.54 13.36 2.09
C VAL A 29 -9.26 13.16 2.88
N LEU A 30 -8.38 14.16 2.90
CA LEU A 30 -7.13 14.08 3.66
C LEU A 30 -7.40 13.91 5.16
N SER A 31 -8.48 14.50 5.69
CA SER A 31 -8.84 14.38 7.10
C SER A 31 -9.34 12.98 7.49
N LYS A 32 -9.74 12.12 6.53
CA LYS A 32 -10.03 10.69 6.78
C LYS A 32 -8.77 9.87 7.10
N GLY A 33 -7.58 10.42 6.82
CA GLY A 33 -6.28 9.81 7.10
C GLY A 33 -5.77 8.86 6.02
N LEU A 34 -4.46 8.57 6.04
CA LEU A 34 -3.81 7.75 4.99
C LEU A 34 -4.10 6.24 5.07
N ASN A 35 -4.72 5.79 6.16
CA ASN A 35 -5.20 4.41 6.31
C ASN A 35 -6.66 4.25 5.85
N PHE A 36 -7.31 5.32 5.41
CA PHE A 36 -8.66 5.25 4.86
C PHE A 36 -8.64 4.48 3.54
N SER A 37 -9.55 3.52 3.39
CA SER A 37 -9.67 2.71 2.16
C SER A 37 -10.92 3.15 1.39
N PRO A 38 -10.75 3.86 0.25
CA PRO A 38 -11.86 4.19 -0.63
C PRO A 38 -12.52 2.92 -1.16
N LEU A 39 -13.84 2.84 -1.01
CA LEU A 39 -14.58 1.73 -1.59
C LEU A 39 -14.54 1.86 -3.14
N PRO A 40 -14.06 0.84 -3.87
CA PRO A 40 -14.02 0.88 -5.33
C PRO A 40 -15.45 0.90 -5.90
N SER A 41 -15.61 1.52 -7.08
CA SER A 41 -16.92 1.64 -7.75
C SER A 41 -17.40 0.34 -8.39
N SER A 42 -16.48 -0.58 -8.65
CA SER A 42 -16.72 -1.90 -9.24
C SER A 42 -15.63 -2.86 -8.80
N VAL A 43 -15.88 -4.16 -8.96
CA VAL A 43 -14.87 -5.19 -8.70
C VAL A 43 -13.87 -5.22 -9.85
N ASP A 44 -12.59 -4.98 -9.57
CA ASP A 44 -11.52 -5.22 -10.53
C ASP A 44 -11.29 -6.73 -10.67
N ARG A 45 -11.79 -7.29 -11.77
CA ARG A 45 -11.69 -8.72 -12.09
C ARG A 45 -10.25 -9.17 -12.37
N LEU A 46 -9.33 -8.27 -12.74
CA LEU A 46 -7.92 -8.62 -12.91
C LEU A 46 -7.24 -8.76 -11.55
N SER A 47 -7.37 -7.74 -10.69
CA SER A 47 -6.87 -7.80 -9.31
C SER A 47 -7.47 -8.96 -8.51
N LEU A 48 -8.74 -9.29 -8.74
CA LEU A 48 -9.38 -10.45 -8.12
C LEU A 48 -8.74 -11.78 -8.57
N ARG A 49 -8.46 -11.94 -9.87
CA ARG A 49 -7.78 -13.14 -10.39
C ARG A 49 -6.38 -13.28 -9.81
N GLU A 50 -5.62 -12.19 -9.74
CA GLU A 50 -4.30 -12.19 -9.12
C GLU A 50 -4.37 -12.56 -7.63
N SER A 51 -5.36 -12.03 -6.91
CA SER A 51 -5.60 -12.37 -5.50
C SER A 51 -5.94 -13.86 -5.32
N ILE A 52 -6.77 -14.42 -6.21
CA ILE A 52 -7.10 -15.86 -6.21
C ILE A 52 -5.85 -16.70 -6.50
N ALA A 53 -5.01 -16.32 -7.47
CA ALA A 53 -3.78 -17.04 -7.78
C ALA A 53 -2.79 -17.01 -6.60
N ASN A 54 -2.69 -15.88 -5.89
CA ASN A 54 -1.89 -15.77 -4.67
C ASN A 54 -2.45 -16.62 -3.52
N PHE A 55 -3.77 -16.70 -3.38
CA PHE A 55 -4.44 -17.56 -2.42
C PHE A 55 -4.17 -19.04 -2.73
N GLU A 56 -4.37 -19.47 -3.97
CA GLU A 56 -4.03 -20.82 -4.45
C GLU A 56 -2.56 -21.16 -4.16
N ARG A 57 -1.62 -20.27 -4.53
CA ARG A 57 -0.20 -20.46 -4.26
C ARG A 57 0.09 -20.64 -2.77
N SER A 58 -0.57 -19.85 -1.91
CA SER A 58 -0.39 -19.94 -0.45
C SER A 58 -0.85 -21.30 0.08
N LEU A 59 -1.98 -21.82 -0.40
CA LEU A 59 -2.46 -23.15 -0.04
C LEU A 59 -1.52 -24.26 -0.51
N ARG A 60 -1.08 -24.19 -1.78
CA ARG A 60 -0.14 -25.16 -2.36
C ARG A 60 1.19 -25.19 -1.63
N LEU A 61 1.75 -24.03 -1.29
CA LEU A 61 2.98 -23.96 -0.50
C LEU A 61 2.80 -24.58 0.89
N THR A 62 1.65 -24.33 1.52
CA THR A 62 1.34 -24.90 2.84
C THR A 62 1.26 -26.43 2.77
N GLU A 63 0.59 -26.99 1.75
CA GLU A 63 0.57 -28.45 1.52
C GLU A 63 1.96 -29.01 1.22
N PHE A 64 2.68 -28.40 0.27
CA PHE A 64 3.96 -28.91 -0.21
C PHE A 64 5.00 -29.03 0.91
N PHE A 65 5.01 -28.08 1.85
CA PHE A 65 5.94 -28.05 2.97
C PHE A 65 5.38 -28.67 4.27
N HIS A 66 4.15 -29.20 4.27
CA HIS A 66 3.52 -29.76 5.47
C HIS A 66 4.38 -30.87 6.12
N ASP A 67 4.96 -31.76 5.32
CA ASP A 67 5.75 -32.91 5.79
C ASP A 67 7.26 -32.63 5.87
N SER A 68 7.68 -31.39 5.65
CA SER A 68 9.10 -31.00 5.80
C SER A 68 9.50 -30.93 7.28
N LYS A 69 9.59 -32.10 7.92
CA LYS A 69 10.23 -32.26 9.22
C LYS A 69 11.73 -31.94 9.03
N SER A 70 12.21 -30.96 9.79
CA SER A 70 13.57 -30.42 9.81
C SER A 70 14.08 -29.87 8.47
N ILE A 71 13.75 -28.60 8.19
CA ILE A 71 14.70 -27.75 7.48
C ILE A 71 15.78 -27.40 8.49
N ASP A 72 16.99 -27.89 8.27
CA ASP A 72 18.16 -27.41 8.98
C ASP A 72 18.29 -25.90 8.71
N ASN A 73 18.00 -25.07 9.72
CA ASN A 73 18.06 -23.62 9.62
C ASN A 73 19.52 -23.11 9.67
N SER A 74 20.51 -23.99 9.48
CA SER A 74 21.92 -23.64 9.49
C SER A 74 22.30 -22.64 8.39
N ASP A 75 21.66 -22.71 7.22
CA ASP A 75 21.83 -21.75 6.10
C ASP A 75 20.88 -20.54 6.16
N PHE A 76 20.09 -20.39 7.23
CA PHE A 76 19.18 -19.28 7.39
C PHE A 76 19.91 -18.06 7.97
N ASP A 77 20.27 -17.10 7.12
CA ASP A 77 20.68 -15.75 7.56
C ASP A 77 19.48 -14.78 7.54
N PRO A 78 18.95 -14.36 8.71
CA PRO A 78 17.87 -13.39 8.80
C PRO A 78 18.18 -12.05 8.12
N LYS A 79 19.47 -11.70 7.96
CA LYS A 79 19.89 -10.45 7.31
C LYS A 79 19.68 -10.48 5.80
N LEU A 80 19.70 -11.66 5.16
CA LEU A 80 19.48 -11.81 3.71
C LEU A 80 18.00 -11.74 3.31
N ILE A 81 17.06 -11.95 4.24
CA ILE A 81 15.61 -11.92 3.96
C ILE A 81 15.17 -10.55 3.45
N LYS A 82 15.78 -9.47 3.95
CA LYS A 82 15.43 -8.09 3.57
C LYS A 82 15.78 -7.76 2.12
N PHE A 83 16.65 -8.55 1.49
CA PHE A 83 17.19 -8.26 0.15
C PHE A 83 16.91 -9.37 -0.87
N ARG A 84 16.28 -10.47 -0.48
CA ARG A 84 15.91 -11.55 -1.41
C ARG A 84 14.62 -11.18 -2.15
N ALA A 85 14.64 -11.32 -3.48
CA ALA A 85 13.42 -11.22 -4.28
C ALA A 85 12.40 -12.27 -3.81
N LYS A 86 11.13 -11.88 -3.70
CA LYS A 86 10.06 -12.83 -3.37
C LYS A 86 9.99 -13.89 -4.47
N SER A 87 9.97 -15.15 -4.07
CA SER A 87 9.80 -16.27 -5.01
C SER A 87 8.42 -16.23 -5.67
N SER A 88 8.39 -16.35 -6.99
CA SER A 88 7.19 -16.58 -7.80
C SER A 88 6.87 -18.07 -7.97
N TRP A 89 7.71 -18.95 -7.44
CA TRP A 89 7.55 -20.38 -7.57
C TRP A 89 6.27 -20.84 -6.85
N THR A 90 5.53 -21.71 -7.53
CA THR A 90 4.31 -22.34 -7.04
C THR A 90 4.45 -23.85 -7.22
N PRO A 91 4.18 -24.68 -6.20
CA PRO A 91 4.20 -26.12 -6.35
C PRO A 91 3.28 -26.59 -7.48
N PRO A 92 3.64 -27.67 -8.21
CA PRO A 92 2.79 -28.21 -9.25
C PRO A 92 1.44 -28.69 -8.69
N ALA A 93 0.40 -28.55 -9.49
CA ALA A 93 -0.93 -29.10 -9.16
C ALA A 93 -0.92 -30.64 -9.16
N ASN A 94 -2.02 -31.24 -8.69
CA ASN A 94 -2.25 -32.69 -8.68
C ASN A 94 -1.39 -33.50 -7.70
N ARG A 95 -0.89 -32.84 -6.65
CA ARG A 95 -0.24 -33.49 -5.50
C ARG A 95 -1.26 -34.00 -4.49
N ASP A 96 -2.28 -33.19 -4.23
CA ASP A 96 -3.42 -33.51 -3.38
C ASP A 96 -4.73 -33.20 -4.12
N LYS A 97 -5.52 -34.25 -4.35
CA LYS A 97 -6.79 -34.18 -5.09
C LYS A 97 -7.87 -33.41 -4.33
N TYR A 98 -7.89 -33.50 -3.01
CA TYR A 98 -8.85 -32.78 -2.17
C TYR A 98 -8.55 -31.29 -2.19
N LEU A 99 -7.26 -30.93 -2.11
CA LEU A 99 -6.82 -29.55 -2.20
C LEU A 99 -7.18 -28.94 -3.57
N ASP A 100 -6.90 -29.65 -4.66
CA ASP A 100 -7.23 -29.18 -6.01
C ASP A 100 -8.74 -29.03 -6.21
N SER A 101 -9.53 -29.99 -5.71
CA SER A 101 -10.99 -29.89 -5.75
C SER A 101 -11.49 -28.68 -4.96
N PHE A 102 -10.93 -28.44 -3.76
CA PHE A 102 -11.27 -27.29 -2.93
C PHE A 102 -10.94 -25.97 -3.63
N ILE A 103 -9.71 -25.82 -4.15
CA ILE A 103 -9.28 -24.63 -4.89
C ILE A 103 -10.20 -24.38 -6.09
N SER A 104 -10.53 -25.42 -6.84
CA SER A 104 -11.41 -25.33 -8.01
C SER A 104 -12.81 -24.85 -7.62
N VAL A 105 -13.43 -25.44 -6.60
CA VAL A 105 -14.77 -25.06 -6.15
C VAL A 105 -14.80 -23.62 -5.66
N VAL A 106 -13.92 -23.27 -4.71
CA VAL A 106 -13.86 -21.93 -4.10
C VAL A 106 -13.57 -20.86 -5.15
N THR A 107 -12.63 -21.12 -6.07
CA THR A 107 -12.34 -20.20 -7.18
C THR A 107 -13.57 -19.98 -8.04
N SER A 108 -14.31 -21.05 -8.37
CA SER A 108 -15.51 -20.94 -9.18
C SER A 108 -16.63 -20.17 -8.48
N GLU A 109 -16.77 -20.35 -7.17
CA GLU A 109 -17.78 -19.67 -6.36
C GLU A 109 -17.48 -18.18 -6.23
N ILE A 110 -16.24 -17.81 -5.91
CA ILE A 110 -15.81 -16.40 -5.82
C ILE A 110 -16.01 -15.70 -7.17
N MET A 111 -15.67 -16.37 -8.27
CA MET A 111 -15.77 -15.76 -9.61
C MET A 111 -17.23 -15.58 -10.06
N ARG A 112 -18.13 -16.48 -9.62
CA ARG A 112 -19.57 -16.42 -9.91
C ARG A 112 -20.37 -15.61 -8.88
N ALA A 113 -19.77 -15.21 -7.77
CA ALA A 113 -20.44 -14.46 -6.73
C ALA A 113 -21.07 -13.18 -7.31
N PRO A 114 -22.34 -12.88 -6.97
CA PRO A 114 -23.00 -11.68 -7.45
C PRO A 114 -22.30 -10.44 -6.89
N GLU A 115 -22.17 -9.42 -7.72
CA GLU A 115 -21.68 -8.12 -7.26
C GLU A 115 -22.79 -7.40 -6.50
N HIS A 116 -22.61 -7.25 -5.19
CA HIS A 116 -23.51 -6.43 -4.38
C HIS A 116 -23.16 -4.96 -4.57
N ARG A 117 -24.19 -4.13 -4.79
CA ARG A 117 -24.00 -2.67 -4.76
C ARG A 117 -23.66 -2.26 -3.34
N ALA A 118 -22.43 -1.83 -3.12
CA ALA A 118 -22.03 -1.20 -1.88
C ALA A 118 -22.19 0.32 -2.00
N PHE A 119 -22.75 0.95 -0.97
CA PHE A 119 -22.85 2.40 -0.91
C PHE A 119 -21.44 2.98 -0.80
N GLY A 120 -21.11 3.95 -1.67
CA GLY A 120 -19.81 4.61 -1.66
C GLY A 120 -19.55 5.27 -0.30
N ASN A 121 -18.34 5.08 0.25
CA ASN A 121 -17.87 5.78 1.46
C ASN A 121 -17.23 7.15 1.16
N LEU A 122 -17.42 7.66 -0.07
CA LEU A 122 -16.95 8.94 -0.56
C LEU A 122 -18.00 9.59 -1.45
N SER A 123 -18.14 10.92 -1.35
CA SER A 123 -18.93 11.71 -2.29
C SER A 123 -18.27 11.77 -3.67
N SER A 124 -19.02 12.23 -4.69
CA SER A 124 -18.50 12.42 -6.04
C SER A 124 -17.37 13.47 -6.07
N GLU A 125 -17.50 14.53 -5.29
CA GLU A 125 -16.53 15.61 -5.13
C GLU A 125 -15.27 15.11 -4.41
N GLU A 126 -15.42 14.31 -3.35
CA GLU A 126 -14.31 13.68 -2.65
C GLU A 126 -13.54 12.70 -3.57
N ARG A 127 -14.24 11.93 -4.40
CA ARG A 127 -13.60 11.06 -5.41
C ARG A 127 -12.86 11.86 -6.48
N CYS A 128 -13.38 13.01 -6.89
CA CYS A 128 -12.67 13.91 -7.79
C CYS A 128 -11.40 14.44 -7.13
N ALA A 129 -11.54 14.95 -5.90
CA ALA A 129 -10.42 15.46 -5.11
C ALA A 129 -9.30 14.43 -4.94
N LEU A 130 -9.62 13.14 -4.72
CA LEU A 130 -8.62 12.07 -4.69
C LEU A 130 -7.85 11.94 -6.00
N ARG A 131 -8.54 11.95 -7.14
CA ARG A 131 -7.90 11.86 -8.46
C ARG A 131 -7.02 13.07 -8.73
N ASP A 132 -7.49 14.25 -8.35
CA ASP A 132 -6.76 15.50 -8.54
C ASP A 132 -5.49 15.52 -7.67
N LEU A 133 -5.60 15.10 -6.40
CA LEU A 133 -4.45 14.96 -5.50
C LEU A 133 -3.47 13.89 -5.99
N SER A 134 -3.96 12.73 -6.47
CA SER A 134 -3.09 11.66 -6.97
C SER A 134 -2.36 12.04 -8.26
N SER A 135 -2.94 12.92 -9.06
CA SER A 135 -2.35 13.40 -10.32
C SER A 135 -1.45 14.63 -10.11
N ASN A 136 -1.46 15.23 -8.92
CA ASN A 136 -0.64 16.39 -8.59
C ASN A 136 0.78 15.96 -8.19
N PHE A 137 1.70 16.04 -9.15
CA PHE A 137 3.12 15.71 -8.96
C PHE A 137 3.94 16.80 -8.26
N ASN A 138 3.35 17.97 -7.98
CA ASN A 138 4.05 19.08 -7.33
C ASN A 138 4.04 18.97 -5.82
N VAL A 139 3.18 18.12 -5.25
CA VAL A 139 3.05 17.93 -3.80
C VAL A 139 3.41 16.51 -3.39
N VAL A 140 3.83 16.37 -2.13
CA VAL A 140 4.08 15.11 -1.44
C VAL A 140 3.15 15.06 -0.25
N ILE A 141 2.38 13.97 -0.14
CA ILE A 141 1.44 13.73 0.95
C ILE A 141 1.99 12.59 1.81
N LYS A 142 2.21 12.85 3.09
CA LYS A 142 2.81 11.89 4.04
C LYS A 142 2.14 11.98 5.41
N GLN A 143 2.22 10.90 6.17
CA GLN A 143 1.85 10.92 7.58
C GLN A 143 2.93 11.69 8.35
N ALA A 144 2.52 12.52 9.31
CA ALA A 144 3.41 13.16 10.25
C ALA A 144 4.08 12.11 11.15
N ASP A 145 5.35 12.34 11.49
CA ASP A 145 6.10 11.50 12.43
C ASP A 145 5.40 11.39 13.81
N LYS A 146 4.74 12.48 14.23
CA LYS A 146 3.95 12.56 15.46
C LYS A 146 2.52 12.99 15.16
N GLY A 147 1.56 12.42 15.90
CA GLY A 147 0.18 12.92 15.94
C GLY A 147 -0.75 12.46 14.82
N SER A 148 -0.42 11.42 14.05
CA SER A 148 -1.27 10.84 12.98
C SER A 148 -1.79 11.81 11.91
N ALA A 149 -1.29 13.04 11.89
CA ALA A 149 -1.71 14.07 10.96
C ALA A 149 -1.23 13.74 9.54
N VAL A 150 -1.96 14.25 8.54
CA VAL A 150 -1.58 14.19 7.13
C VAL A 150 -0.90 15.50 6.77
N VAL A 151 0.36 15.43 6.37
CA VAL A 151 1.16 16.58 5.96
C VAL A 151 1.20 16.63 4.44
N VAL A 152 0.91 17.80 3.88
CA VAL A 152 1.06 18.11 2.45
C VAL A 152 2.23 19.08 2.31
N MET A 153 3.22 18.74 1.49
CA MET A 153 4.43 19.54 1.28
C MET A 153 4.72 19.72 -0.21
N ASP A 154 5.36 20.82 -0.60
CA ASP A 154 5.91 20.93 -1.95
C ASP A 154 6.97 19.86 -2.19
N ARG A 155 6.90 19.18 -3.33
CA ARG A 155 7.82 18.10 -3.69
C ARG A 155 9.27 18.59 -3.72
N GLN A 156 9.51 19.77 -4.28
CA GLN A 156 10.87 20.31 -4.37
C GLN A 156 11.44 20.59 -2.97
N ARG A 157 10.65 21.19 -2.08
CA ARG A 157 11.05 21.43 -0.68
C ARG A 157 11.31 20.12 0.06
N TYR A 158 10.44 19.12 -0.13
CA TYR A 158 10.62 17.78 0.45
C TYR A 158 11.95 17.13 0.01
N ILE A 159 12.30 17.20 -1.27
CA ILE A 159 13.56 16.65 -1.81
C ILE A 159 14.77 17.43 -1.25
N GLN A 160 14.68 18.76 -1.22
CA GLN A 160 15.75 19.61 -0.70
C GLN A 160 16.03 19.33 0.79
N GLU A 161 14.99 19.21 1.62
CA GLU A 161 15.15 18.83 3.03
C GLU A 161 15.76 17.43 3.17
N GLY A 162 15.38 16.49 2.30
CA GLY A 162 16.01 15.17 2.25
C GLY A 162 17.52 15.26 2.02
N TYR A 163 17.96 16.01 1.01
CA TYR A 163 19.39 16.22 0.76
C TYR A 163 20.07 17.00 1.87
N ARG A 164 19.41 18.00 2.46
CA ARG A 164 19.95 18.78 3.59
C ARG A 164 20.28 17.86 4.76
N LEU A 165 19.38 16.92 5.09
CA LEU A 165 19.59 15.95 6.17
C LEU A 165 20.67 14.92 5.80
N LEU A 166 20.65 14.37 4.59
CA LEU A 166 21.61 13.33 4.17
C LEU A 166 23.04 13.86 3.98
N ASN A 167 23.20 15.14 3.66
CA ASN A 167 24.51 15.79 3.51
C ASN A 167 25.08 16.29 4.85
N ASP A 168 24.37 16.11 5.96
CA ASP A 168 24.88 16.46 7.28
C ASP A 168 25.96 15.46 7.73
N THR A 169 27.22 15.85 7.57
CA THR A 169 28.38 15.03 7.93
C THR A 169 28.59 14.87 9.43
N SER A 170 27.84 15.61 10.27
CA SER A 170 27.86 15.38 11.72
C SER A 170 27.06 14.14 12.14
N VAL A 171 26.09 13.73 11.30
CA VAL A 171 25.19 12.60 11.57
C VAL A 171 25.45 11.43 10.62
N TYR A 172 25.71 11.70 9.33
CA TYR A 172 25.85 10.67 8.29
C TYR A 172 27.25 10.65 7.68
N GLN A 173 27.73 9.45 7.33
CA GLN A 173 28.98 9.25 6.60
C GLN A 173 28.71 8.46 5.31
N ARG A 174 29.29 8.92 4.19
CA ARG A 174 29.16 8.25 2.90
C ARG A 174 29.98 6.96 2.90
N THR A 175 29.37 5.85 2.48
CA THR A 175 30.05 4.56 2.33
C THR A 175 30.54 4.36 0.90
N GLU A 176 31.73 3.77 0.73
CA GLU A 176 32.35 3.55 -0.59
C GLU A 176 31.80 2.32 -1.33
N ALA A 177 31.17 1.37 -0.61
CA ALA A 177 30.64 0.14 -1.18
C ALA A 177 29.10 0.11 -1.15
N THR A 178 28.50 -0.35 -2.24
CA THR A 178 27.13 -0.88 -2.20
C THR A 178 27.18 -2.15 -1.37
N VAL A 179 26.59 -2.14 -0.17
CA VAL A 179 26.59 -3.29 0.77
C VAL A 179 25.81 -4.51 0.21
N ILE A 180 25.22 -4.38 -0.97
CA ILE A 180 24.37 -5.39 -1.60
C ILE A 180 25.06 -5.86 -2.90
N SER A 181 25.79 -6.96 -2.83
CA SER A 181 26.18 -7.73 -4.00
C SER A 181 25.03 -8.68 -4.34
N TYR A 182 24.41 -8.51 -5.51
CA TYR A 182 23.52 -9.53 -6.07
C TYR A 182 24.41 -10.66 -6.59
N THR A 183 24.37 -11.84 -5.98
CA THR A 183 24.86 -13.05 -6.63
C THR A 183 23.80 -13.52 -7.61
N GLU A 184 24.18 -13.63 -8.89
CA GLU A 184 23.38 -14.25 -9.95
C GLU A 184 23.07 -15.73 -9.66
#